data_AF-A0A920G2E1-F1
#
_entry.id   AF-A0A920G2E1-F1
#
_cell.length_a   1.000
_cell.length_b   1.000
_cell.length_c   1.000
_cell.angle_alpha   90.00
_cell.angle_beta   90.00
_cell.angle_gamma   90.00
#
_symmetry.space_group_name_H-M   'P 1'
#
loop_
_entity.id
_entity.type
_entity.pdbx_description
1 polymer ?
#
loop_
_entity_poly.entity_id
_entity_poly.type
_entity_poly.pdbx_seq_one_letter_code
_entity_poly.pdbx_strand_id
1 'polypeptide(L)'
;MLGSATASGWLGRLLGPRTLRTDRVGMQLILRGLAGLRRFRRSTLGYAHERHMIDRWYDAVLSAKTQDAALAIAALGSMVKGYGETRHRTTSRLMQILDYLEQSPENDAGTIASLHRAAMMPDSKFEIDDITLPDPEVA
;
A
#
# COMPACT_ATOMS: atom_id res chain seq x y z
N MET A 1 14.24 -6.70 16.96
CA MET A 1 14.25 -7.04 18.40
C MET A 1 14.98 -5.95 19.18
N LEU A 2 14.25 -5.04 19.83
CA LEU A 2 14.77 -4.13 20.88
C LEU A 2 13.67 -4.01 21.93
N GLY A 3 13.47 -5.10 22.68
CA GLY A 3 12.50 -5.19 23.77
C GLY A 3 13.15 -4.83 25.10
N SER A 4 13.51 -3.56 25.32
CA SER A 4 13.85 -3.11 26.67
C SER A 4 12.58 -2.55 27.34
N ALA A 5 12.14 -3.19 28.43
CA ALA A 5 10.95 -2.80 29.20
C ALA A 5 11.07 -1.37 29.75
N THR A 6 12.30 -0.88 29.95
CA THR A 6 12.60 0.48 30.40
C THR A 6 12.37 1.52 29.31
N ALA A 7 12.75 1.25 28.06
CA ALA A 7 12.47 2.15 26.94
C ALA A 7 10.98 2.29 26.68
N SER A 8 10.22 1.18 26.74
CA SER A 8 8.76 1.21 26.58
C SER A 8 8.06 2.01 27.68
N GLY A 9 8.49 1.86 28.94
CA GLY A 9 7.96 2.63 30.07
C GLY A 9 8.26 4.13 29.99
N TRP A 10 9.48 4.50 29.57
CA TRP A 10 9.85 5.90 29.33
C TRP A 10 9.06 6.51 28.16
N LEU A 11 8.87 5.72 27.09
CA LEU A 11 8.11 6.13 25.91
C LEU A 11 6.63 6.36 26.26
N GLY A 12 6.02 5.49 27.08
CA GLY A 12 4.65 5.67 27.58
C GLY A 12 4.49 6.89 28.48
N ARG A 13 5.53 7.29 29.22
CA ARG A 13 5.52 8.49 30.09
C ARG A 13 5.71 9.80 29.30
N LEU A 14 6.29 9.74 28.10
CA LEU A 14 6.47 10.84 27.15
C LEU A 14 5.30 10.98 26.17
N LEU A 15 4.79 9.88 25.63
CA LEU A 15 3.74 9.82 24.59
C LEU A 15 2.34 9.50 25.14
N GLY A 16 2.18 9.37 26.45
CA GLY A 16 0.87 9.16 27.07
C GLY A 16 -0.10 10.30 26.77
N PRO A 17 -1.43 10.06 26.89
CA PRO A 17 -2.45 11.06 26.60
C PRO A 17 -2.29 12.24 27.56
N ARG A 18 -1.69 13.32 27.08
CA ARG A 18 -1.63 14.62 27.77
C ARG A 18 -2.29 15.65 26.88
N THR A 19 -3.05 16.54 27.50
CA THR A 19 -3.41 17.81 26.88
C THR A 19 -2.12 18.57 26.62
N LEU A 20 -1.65 18.52 25.37
CA LEU A 20 -0.37 19.11 24.97
C LEU A 20 -0.49 20.62 25.03
N ARG A 21 -0.10 21.21 26.15
CA ARG A 21 0.10 22.66 26.23
C ARG A 21 1.35 23.00 25.42
N THR A 22 1.14 23.55 24.23
CA THR A 22 2.18 23.95 23.26
C THR A 22 3.00 25.16 23.74
N ASP A 23 2.67 25.74 24.89
CA ASP A 23 3.32 26.90 25.48
C ASP A 23 4.66 26.62 26.18
N ARG A 24 5.04 25.34 26.35
CA ARG A 24 6.29 24.96 27.03
C ARG A 24 7.42 24.63 26.06
N VAL A 25 8.60 25.22 26.30
CA VAL A 25 9.85 24.93 25.59
C VAL A 25 10.20 23.43 25.61
N GLY A 26 9.93 22.74 26.73
CA GLY A 26 10.15 21.29 26.83
C GLY A 26 9.30 20.47 25.84
N MET A 27 8.06 20.91 25.56
CA MET A 27 7.21 20.27 24.57
C MET A 27 7.76 20.45 23.15
N GLN A 28 8.26 21.64 22.83
CA GLN A 28 8.90 21.91 21.54
C GLN A 28 10.16 21.06 21.33
N LEU A 29 10.95 20.82 22.38
CA LEU A 29 12.12 19.94 22.32
C LEU A 29 11.73 18.48 22.08
N ILE A 30 10.66 17.99 22.73
CA ILE A 30 10.12 16.64 22.49
C ILE A 30 9.63 16.49 21.04
N LEU A 31 8.86 17.45 20.53
CA LEU A 31 8.38 17.45 19.14
C LEU A 31 9.54 17.49 18.14
N ARG A 32 10.58 18.29 18.40
CA ARG A 32 11.80 18.33 17.59
C ARG A 32 12.57 17.01 17.65
N GLY A 33 12.66 16.38 18.82
CA GLY A 33 13.21 15.04 18.98
C GLY A 33 12.45 14.00 18.14
N LEU A 34 11.11 14.01 18.23
CA LEU A 34 10.24 13.15 17.43
C LEU A 34 10.37 13.43 15.92
N ALA A 35 10.51 14.70 15.53
CA ALA A 35 10.79 15.08 14.15
C ALA A 35 12.19 14.60 13.69
N GLY A 36 13.18 14.56 14.56
CA GLY A 36 14.50 13.97 14.31
C GLY A 36 14.46 12.46 14.13
N LEU A 37 13.54 11.78 14.83
CA LEU A 37 13.26 10.35 14.65
C LEU A 37 12.65 10.02 13.27
N ARG A 38 12.31 11.03 12.46
CA ARG A 38 11.89 10.86 11.05
C ARG A 38 12.91 10.07 10.23
N ARG A 39 14.21 10.12 10.56
CA ARG A 39 15.24 9.33 9.86
C ARG A 39 15.11 7.82 10.15
N PHE A 40 14.71 7.45 11.37
CA PHE A 40 14.41 6.06 11.75
C PHE A 40 13.13 5.52 11.11
N ARG A 41 12.31 6.37 10.48
CA ARG A 41 11.13 5.94 9.73
C ARG A 41 11.49 4.95 8.59
N ARG A 42 12.71 5.01 8.04
CA ARG A 42 13.16 4.07 7.00
C ARG A 42 13.58 2.70 7.56
N SER A 43 13.78 2.57 8.88
CA SER A 43 14.11 1.30 9.54
C SER A 43 12.90 0.67 10.22
N THR A 44 11.69 1.22 10.04
CA THR A 44 10.49 0.61 10.60
C THR A 44 10.06 -0.57 9.73
N LEU A 45 9.58 -1.63 10.38
CA LEU A 45 9.04 -2.82 9.70
C LEU A 45 7.90 -2.44 8.72
N GLY A 46 7.08 -1.45 9.10
CA GLY A 46 6.05 -0.92 8.22
C GLY A 46 6.60 -0.28 6.95
N TYR A 47 7.71 0.46 7.02
CA TYR A 47 8.34 1.01 5.83
C TYR A 47 8.89 -0.09 4.91
N ALA A 48 9.53 -1.12 5.47
CA ALA A 48 10.03 -2.24 4.66
C ALA A 48 8.89 -2.98 3.95
N HIS A 49 7.76 -3.20 4.64
CA HIS A 49 6.59 -3.83 4.06
C HIS A 49 5.96 -2.98 2.95
N GLU A 50 5.71 -1.68 3.21
CA GLU A 50 5.23 -0.75 2.18
C GLU A 50 6.19 -0.65 0.99
N ARG A 51 7.49 -0.71 1.25
CA ARG A 51 8.50 -0.62 0.19
C ARG A 51 8.52 -1.87 -0.68
N HIS A 52 8.46 -3.07 -0.09
CA HIS A 52 8.36 -4.34 -0.81
C HIS A 52 7.13 -4.36 -1.73
N MET A 53 5.99 -3.83 -1.26
CA MET A 53 4.79 -3.71 -2.09
C MET A 53 5.00 -2.81 -3.31
N ILE A 54 5.64 -1.65 -3.13
CA ILE A 54 5.95 -0.73 -4.23
C ILE A 54 6.93 -1.36 -5.22
N ASP A 55 7.99 -1.98 -4.71
CA ASP A 55 9.02 -2.58 -5.54
C ASP A 55 8.44 -3.76 -6.35
N ARG A 56 7.56 -4.59 -5.76
CA ARG A 56 6.84 -5.65 -6.49
C ARG A 56 6.00 -5.12 -7.65
N TRP A 57 5.20 -4.08 -7.41
CA TRP A 57 4.40 -3.46 -8.48
C TRP A 57 5.30 -2.87 -9.57
N TYR A 58 6.41 -2.24 -9.18
CA TYR A 58 7.35 -1.67 -10.13
C TYR A 58 8.01 -2.75 -11.00
N ASP A 59 8.42 -3.87 -10.40
CA ASP A 59 8.99 -5.00 -11.12
C ASP A 59 7.97 -5.63 -12.08
N ALA A 60 6.69 -5.72 -11.69
CA ALA A 60 5.62 -6.20 -12.55
C ALA A 60 5.39 -5.30 -13.79
N VAL A 61 5.53 -3.97 -13.64
CA VAL A 61 5.49 -3.04 -14.79
C VAL A 61 6.67 -3.29 -15.73
N LEU A 62 7.86 -3.54 -15.19
CA LEU A 62 9.08 -3.79 -15.97
C LEU A 62 9.09 -5.17 -16.64
N SER A 63 8.47 -6.18 -16.03
CA SER A 63 8.40 -7.54 -16.57
C SER A 63 7.34 -7.73 -17.66
N ALA A 64 6.50 -6.74 -17.91
CA ALA A 64 5.45 -6.81 -18.91
C ALA A 64 6.02 -6.97 -20.33
N LYS A 65 5.48 -7.93 -21.09
CA LYS A 65 5.97 -8.26 -22.45
C LYS A 65 5.63 -7.21 -23.50
N THR A 66 4.53 -6.48 -23.32
CA THR A 66 4.05 -5.45 -24.25
C THR A 66 3.98 -4.10 -23.56
N GLN A 67 4.17 -3.03 -24.33
CA GLN A 67 4.07 -1.66 -23.83
C GLN A 67 2.65 -1.36 -23.30
N ASP A 68 1.63 -1.88 -23.95
CA ASP A 68 0.23 -1.66 -23.54
C ASP A 68 -0.08 -2.35 -22.21
N ALA A 69 0.43 -3.56 -21.98
CA ALA A 69 0.32 -4.23 -20.69
C ALA A 69 1.08 -3.46 -19.60
N ALA A 70 2.30 -2.97 -19.89
CA ALA A 70 3.07 -2.16 -18.95
C ALA A 70 2.31 -0.88 -18.54
N LEU A 71 1.68 -0.19 -19.50
CA LEU A 71 0.87 1.00 -19.23
C LEU A 71 -0.38 0.67 -18.39
N ALA A 72 -1.04 -0.45 -18.67
CA ALA A 72 -2.20 -0.89 -17.88
C ALA A 72 -1.82 -1.25 -16.44
N ILE A 73 -0.69 -1.93 -16.22
CA ILE A 73 -0.14 -2.22 -14.88
C ILE A 73 0.29 -0.93 -14.18
N ALA A 74 0.88 0.03 -14.91
CA ALA A 74 1.22 1.33 -14.34
C ALA A 74 -0.04 2.10 -13.88
N ALA A 75 -1.14 2.02 -14.64
CA ALA A 75 -2.40 2.68 -14.30
C ALA A 75 -3.03 2.15 -12.99
N LEU A 76 -2.86 0.85 -12.69
CA LEU A 76 -3.30 0.23 -11.45
C LEU A 76 -2.69 0.88 -10.20
N GLY A 77 -1.46 1.41 -10.28
CA GLY A 77 -0.82 2.13 -9.17
C GLY A 77 -1.58 3.37 -8.74
N SER A 78 -2.36 3.99 -9.64
CA SER A 78 -3.20 5.14 -9.32
C SER A 78 -4.35 4.83 -8.34
N MET A 79 -4.64 3.54 -8.12
CA MET A 79 -5.69 3.09 -7.21
C MET A 79 -5.37 3.29 -5.73
N VAL A 80 -4.08 3.27 -5.38
CA VAL A 80 -3.65 3.37 -3.99
C VAL A 80 -3.74 4.83 -3.56
N LYS A 81 -4.88 5.21 -2.98
CA LYS A 81 -5.17 6.56 -2.47
C LYS A 81 -5.79 6.52 -1.09
N GLY A 82 -5.66 7.64 -0.37
CA GLY A 82 -6.22 7.82 0.96
C GLY A 82 -5.31 7.35 2.09
N TYR A 83 -5.86 7.31 3.30
CA TYR A 83 -5.17 6.99 4.54
C TYR A 83 -5.91 5.88 5.31
N GLY A 84 -5.19 5.13 6.14
CA GLY A 84 -5.77 4.10 7.00
C GLY A 84 -6.38 2.93 6.23
N GLU A 85 -7.59 2.53 6.62
CA GLU A 85 -8.29 1.33 6.13
C GLU A 85 -8.51 1.32 4.62
N THR A 86 -8.89 2.46 4.03
CA THR A 86 -9.13 2.60 2.58
C THR A 86 -7.86 2.29 1.77
N ARG A 87 -6.70 2.75 2.28
CA ARG A 87 -5.40 2.47 1.65
C ARG A 87 -5.05 0.99 1.77
N HIS A 88 -5.30 0.38 2.92
CA HIS A 88 -5.05 -1.04 3.13
C HIS A 88 -5.89 -1.92 2.19
N ARG A 89 -7.18 -1.62 2.05
CA ARG A 89 -8.09 -2.33 1.14
C ARG A 89 -7.64 -2.23 -0.32
N THR A 90 -7.36 -1.02 -0.80
CA THR A 90 -6.93 -0.78 -2.19
C THR A 90 -5.59 -1.43 -2.49
N THR A 91 -4.65 -1.38 -1.54
CA THR A 91 -3.34 -2.03 -1.70
C THR A 91 -3.44 -3.55 -1.71
N SER A 92 -4.31 -4.14 -0.88
CA SER A 92 -4.58 -5.58 -0.89
C SER A 92 -5.16 -6.05 -2.23
N ARG A 93 -6.15 -5.32 -2.76
CA ARG A 93 -6.72 -5.59 -4.10
C ARG A 93 -5.66 -5.49 -5.21
N LEU A 94 -4.78 -4.50 -5.14
CA LEU A 94 -3.67 -4.35 -6.09
C LEU A 94 -2.75 -5.57 -6.06
N MET A 95 -2.37 -6.06 -4.87
CA MET A 95 -1.51 -7.23 -4.73
C MET A 95 -2.15 -8.48 -5.33
N GLN A 96 -3.44 -8.69 -5.10
CA GLN A 96 -4.17 -9.82 -5.68
C GLN A 96 -4.19 -9.76 -7.22
N ILE A 97 -4.40 -8.57 -7.80
CA ILE A 97 -4.34 -8.38 -9.25
C ILE A 97 -2.94 -8.72 -9.77
N LEU A 98 -1.88 -8.28 -9.09
CA LEU A 98 -0.51 -8.61 -9.47
C LEU A 98 -0.22 -10.12 -9.37
N ASP A 99 -0.69 -10.79 -8.32
CA ASP A 99 -0.59 -12.25 -8.17
C ASP A 99 -1.21 -12.97 -9.38
N TYR A 100 -2.40 -12.53 -9.82
CA TYR A 100 -3.07 -13.09 -10.99
C TYR A 100 -2.31 -12.84 -12.30
N LEU A 101 -1.76 -11.64 -12.48
CA LEU A 101 -0.99 -11.30 -13.68
C LEU A 101 0.35 -12.06 -13.75
N GLU A 102 0.98 -12.33 -12.61
CA GLU A 102 2.17 -13.19 -12.53
C GLU A 102 1.85 -14.64 -12.94
N GLN A 103 0.67 -15.15 -12.58
CA GLN A 103 0.22 -16.49 -12.95
C GLN A 103 -0.13 -16.62 -14.45
N SER A 104 -0.61 -15.54 -15.06
CA SER A 104 -1.10 -15.49 -16.44
C SER A 104 -0.47 -14.33 -17.24
N PRO A 105 0.77 -14.47 -17.72
CA PRO A 105 1.53 -13.40 -18.37
C PRO A 105 1.08 -13.07 -19.80
N GLU A 106 0.05 -13.73 -20.32
CA GLU A 106 -0.53 -13.47 -21.65
C GLU A 106 -1.79 -12.59 -21.60
N ASN A 107 -2.13 -12.05 -20.42
CA ASN A 107 -3.30 -11.21 -20.27
C ASN A 107 -3.20 -9.92 -21.09
N ASP A 108 -4.27 -9.64 -21.83
CA ASP A 108 -4.41 -8.44 -22.64
C ASP A 108 -4.61 -7.18 -21.77
N ALA A 109 -4.22 -6.01 -22.29
CA ALA A 109 -4.39 -4.73 -21.63
C ALA A 109 -5.87 -4.44 -21.31
N GLY A 110 -6.81 -4.97 -22.10
CA GLY A 110 -8.25 -4.88 -21.86
C GLY A 110 -8.69 -5.54 -20.55
N THR A 111 -8.15 -6.72 -20.23
CA THR A 111 -8.42 -7.46 -18.99
C THR A 111 -7.87 -6.72 -17.77
N ILE A 112 -6.69 -6.11 -17.90
CA ILE A 112 -6.09 -5.33 -16.81
C ILE A 112 -6.94 -4.08 -16.51
N ALA A 113 -7.47 -3.44 -17.56
CA ALA A 113 -8.34 -2.27 -17.41
C ALA A 113 -9.72 -2.62 -16.81
N SER A 114 -10.28 -3.80 -17.09
CA SER A 114 -11.52 -4.27 -16.46
C SER A 114 -11.32 -4.58 -14.98
N LEU A 115 -10.21 -5.25 -14.63
CA LEU A 115 -9.82 -5.51 -13.24
C LEU A 115 -9.64 -4.21 -12.45
N HIS A 116 -8.99 -3.20 -13.04
CA HIS A 116 -8.85 -1.88 -12.42
C HIS A 116 -10.21 -1.22 -12.12
N ARG A 117 -11.16 -1.27 -13.08
CA ARG A 117 -12.52 -0.75 -12.88
C ARG A 117 -13.29 -1.53 -11.80
N ALA A 118 -13.19 -2.84 -11.78
CA ALA A 118 -13.83 -3.68 -10.76
C ALA A 118 -13.27 -3.40 -9.36
N ALA A 119 -11.94 -3.23 -9.24
CA ALA A 119 -11.28 -2.96 -7.97
C ALA A 119 -11.62 -1.58 -7.38
N MET A 120 -12.08 -0.64 -8.20
CA MET A 120 -12.52 0.70 -7.78
C MET A 120 -13.91 0.71 -7.14
N MET A 121 -14.74 -0.32 -7.35
CA MET A 121 -16.10 -0.32 -6.80
C MET A 121 -16.11 -0.50 -5.27
N PRO A 122 -16.88 0.33 -4.53
CA PRO A 122 -16.83 0.38 -3.07
C PRO A 122 -17.47 -0.82 -2.36
N ASP A 123 -18.43 -1.49 -3.01
CA ASP A 123 -19.32 -2.51 -2.40
C ASP A 123 -19.08 -3.97 -2.83
N SER A 124 -18.14 -4.26 -3.73
CA SER A 124 -17.88 -5.65 -4.13
C SER A 124 -16.88 -6.37 -3.21
N LYS A 125 -17.19 -7.62 -2.85
CA LYS A 125 -16.14 -8.61 -2.54
C LYS A 125 -15.29 -8.69 -3.81
N PHE A 126 -14.04 -8.24 -3.72
CA PHE A 126 -13.14 -8.32 -4.85
C PHE A 126 -12.58 -9.74 -4.87
N GLU A 127 -13.19 -10.60 -5.67
CA GLU A 127 -12.73 -11.96 -5.94
C GLU A 127 -12.39 -12.03 -7.42
N ILE A 128 -11.15 -12.42 -7.74
CA ILE A 128 -10.64 -12.41 -9.13
C ILE A 128 -11.36 -13.46 -9.98
N ASP A 129 -11.78 -14.57 -9.37
CA ASP A 129 -12.54 -15.63 -10.03
C ASP A 129 -13.90 -15.13 -10.58
N ASP A 130 -14.51 -14.14 -9.93
CA ASP A 130 -15.83 -13.59 -10.32
C ASP A 130 -15.73 -12.62 -11.52
N ILE A 131 -14.52 -12.13 -11.82
CA ILE A 131 -14.26 -11.15 -12.90
C ILE A 131 -13.78 -11.86 -14.19
N THR A 132 -13.43 -13.15 -14.10
CA THR A 132 -12.78 -13.92 -15.19
C THR A 132 -13.77 -14.65 -16.12
N LEU A 133 -15.04 -14.25 -16.18
CA LEU A 133 -15.95 -14.70 -17.24
C LEU A 133 -16.34 -13.54 -18.16
N PRO A 134 -15.50 -13.16 -19.14
CA PRO A 134 -16.03 -12.76 -20.43
C PRO A 134 -16.58 -14.02 -21.10
N ASP A 135 -17.90 -14.09 -21.20
CA ASP A 135 -18.62 -15.06 -22.02
C ASP A 135 -18.03 -15.06 -23.45
N PRO A 136 -17.55 -16.19 -24.00
CA PRO A 136 -16.98 -16.24 -25.34
C PRO A 136 -18.00 -16.02 -26.48
N GLU A 137 -19.23 -15.59 -26.19
CA GLU A 137 -20.33 -15.56 -27.17
C GLU A 137 -20.71 -14.17 -27.72
N VAL A 138 -19.97 -13.09 -27.46
CA VAL A 138 -20.27 -11.79 -28.10
C VAL A 138 -19.04 -10.98 -28.52
N ALA A 139 -18.46 -11.35 -29.67
CA ALA A 139 -17.92 -10.43 -30.68
C ALA A 139 -17.60 -11.18 -31.99
#